data_AF-A0A1L8CIY8-F1
#
_entry.id   AF-A0A1L8CIY8-F1
#
_cell.length_a   1.000
_cell.length_b   1.000
_cell.length_c   1.000
_cell.angle_alpha   90.00
_cell.angle_beta   90.00
_cell.angle_gamma   90.00
#
_symmetry.space_group_name_H-M   'P 1'
#
loop_
_entity.id
_entity.type
_entity.pdbx_description
1 polymer ?
#
loop_
_entity_poly.entity_id
_entity_poly.type
_entity_poly.pdbx_seq_one_letter_code
_entity_poly.pdbx_strand_id
1 'polypeptide(L)'
;MGRVITVLERHKNLIKVKFRGEFGYFFPDTNLVNQSAKVETFIDAERALSDYLAKEDNQLIMVPRGFDVDDLLFIVQAISKEEIQLGNEGDLGIFEINPDGKIKRQAE
;
A
#
# COMPACT_ATOMS: atom_id res chain seq x y z
N MET A 1 -7.24 -14.48 -10.39
CA MET A 1 -6.26 -13.52 -9.84
C MET A 1 -6.20 -12.37 -10.82
N GLY A 2 -6.55 -11.16 -10.36
CA GLY A 2 -6.54 -9.95 -11.17
C GLY A 2 -5.14 -9.56 -11.63
N ARG A 3 -5.06 -8.59 -12.52
CA ARG A 3 -3.81 -8.04 -13.03
C ARG A 3 -3.18 -7.15 -11.98
N VAL A 4 -2.32 -7.73 -11.15
CA VAL A 4 -1.61 -6.98 -10.10
C VAL A 4 -0.29 -6.44 -10.60
N ILE A 5 -0.08 -5.13 -10.45
CA ILE A 5 1.25 -4.52 -10.48
C ILE A 5 1.90 -4.82 -9.12
N THR A 6 2.89 -5.71 -9.10
CA THR A 6 3.57 -6.09 -7.86
C THR A 6 4.65 -5.09 -7.52
N VAL A 7 4.65 -4.57 -6.29
CA VAL A 7 5.75 -3.75 -5.77
C VAL A 7 6.86 -4.65 -5.28
N LEU A 8 8.06 -4.44 -5.79
CA LEU A 8 9.24 -5.21 -5.43
C LEU A 8 10.06 -4.51 -4.35
N GLU A 9 10.31 -3.22 -4.55
CA GLU A 9 11.12 -2.40 -3.66
C GLU A 9 10.64 -0.95 -3.71
N ARG A 10 10.79 -0.25 -2.59
CA ARG A 10 10.66 1.21 -2.51
C ARG A 10 11.99 1.79 -2.08
N HIS A 11 12.54 2.70 -2.88
CA HIS A 11 13.75 3.44 -2.53
C HIS A 11 13.47 4.94 -2.59
N LYS A 12 13.33 5.56 -1.42
CA LYS A 12 12.89 6.96 -1.26
C LYS A 12 11.56 7.21 -1.97
N ASN A 13 11.59 7.98 -3.06
CA ASN A 13 10.42 8.41 -3.82
C ASN A 13 10.20 7.57 -5.07
N LEU A 14 10.88 6.43 -5.24
CA LEU A 14 10.70 5.57 -6.40
C LEU A 14 10.26 4.18 -5.95
N ILE A 15 9.20 3.67 -6.57
CA ILE A 15 8.73 2.32 -6.41
C ILE A 15 9.16 1.52 -7.64
N LYS A 16 9.90 0.43 -7.41
CA LYS A 16 10.20 -0.58 -8.42
C LYS A 16 9.08 -1.60 -8.45
N VAL A 17 8.55 -1.87 -9.64
CA VAL A 17 7.43 -2.78 -9.83
C VAL A 17 7.70 -3.84 -10.90
N LYS A 18 6.87 -4.88 -10.87
CA LYS A 18 6.77 -5.89 -11.93
C LYS A 18 5.32 -6.00 -12.39
N PHE A 19 5.09 -6.01 -13.70
CA PHE A 19 3.78 -6.24 -14.29
C PHE A 19 3.90 -7.06 -15.56
N ARG A 20 3.18 -8.18 -15.64
CA ARG A 20 3.17 -9.09 -16.81
C ARG A 20 4.57 -9.54 -17.27
N GLY A 21 5.52 -9.68 -16.35
CA GLY A 21 6.90 -10.09 -16.65
C GLY A 21 7.87 -8.93 -16.88
N GLU A 22 7.36 -7.72 -17.12
CA GLU A 22 8.17 -6.51 -17.32
C GLU A 22 8.45 -5.79 -16.01
N PHE A 23 9.59 -5.12 -15.94
CA PHE A 23 9.97 -4.25 -14.83
C PHE A 23 9.66 -2.80 -15.15
N GLY A 24 9.22 -2.05 -14.16
CA GLY A 24 8.92 -0.63 -14.28
C GLY A 24 9.24 0.12 -13.00
N TYR A 25 9.16 1.44 -13.09
CA TYR A 25 9.32 2.35 -11.97
C TYR A 25 8.28 3.45 -12.04
N PHE A 26 7.75 3.84 -10.90
CA PHE A 26 6.92 5.05 -10.78
C PHE A 26 7.09 5.69 -9.41
N PHE A 27 6.67 6.94 -9.29
CA PHE A 27 6.68 7.66 -8.02
C PHE A 27 5.43 7.29 -7.20
N PRO A 28 5.50 7.17 -5.86
CA PRO A 28 4.36 6.77 -5.03
C PRO A 28 3.17 7.75 -5.07
N ASP A 29 3.40 8.99 -5.50
CA ASP A 29 2.41 10.04 -5.78
C ASP A 29 1.86 9.99 -7.21
N THR A 30 2.24 8.99 -8.01
CA THR A 30 1.68 8.78 -9.35
C THR A 30 0.21 8.39 -9.21
N ASN A 31 -0.68 9.14 -9.88
CA ASN A 31 -2.08 8.79 -9.93
C ASN A 31 -2.27 7.51 -10.76
N LEU A 32 -2.79 6.45 -10.10
CA LEU A 32 -3.09 5.14 -10.71
C LEU A 32 -4.58 4.93 -10.99
N VAL A 33 -5.43 5.88 -10.59
CA VAL A 33 -6.88 5.81 -10.68
C VAL A 33 -7.37 6.91 -11.63
N ASN A 34 -7.83 6.54 -12.82
CA ASN A 34 -8.21 7.49 -13.89
C ASN A 34 -9.58 8.18 -13.67
N GLN A 35 -9.96 8.43 -12.42
CA GLN A 35 -11.18 9.12 -12.00
C GLN A 35 -10.89 9.93 -10.74
N SER A 36 -11.63 11.02 -10.52
CA SER A 36 -11.51 11.77 -9.27
C SER A 36 -11.98 10.90 -8.11
N ALA A 37 -11.06 10.56 -7.21
CA ALA A 37 -11.28 9.64 -6.11
C ALA A 37 -10.66 10.17 -4.82
N LYS A 38 -11.01 9.53 -3.69
CA LYS A 38 -10.38 9.86 -2.39
C LYS A 38 -8.97 9.31 -2.31
N VAL A 39 -8.74 8.14 -2.92
CA VAL A 39 -7.46 7.45 -2.95
C VAL A 39 -7.05 7.25 -4.41
N GLU A 40 -6.05 8.01 -4.86
CA GLU A 40 -5.57 7.99 -6.25
C GLU A 40 -4.13 7.50 -6.35
N THR A 41 -3.38 7.57 -5.25
CA THR A 41 -1.95 7.27 -5.18
C THR A 41 -1.64 6.29 -4.05
N PHE A 42 -0.43 5.72 -4.03
CA PHE A 42 0.02 4.93 -2.89
C PHE A 42 0.14 5.78 -1.63
N ILE A 43 0.52 7.06 -1.74
CA ILE A 43 0.60 7.95 -0.58
C ILE A 43 -0.79 8.15 0.05
N ASP A 44 -1.83 8.31 -0.76
CA ASP A 44 -3.20 8.46 -0.24
C ASP A 44 -3.67 7.18 0.45
N ALA A 45 -3.34 6.01 -0.12
CA ALA A 45 -3.67 4.73 0.46
C ALA A 45 -2.94 4.50 1.79
N GLU A 46 -1.66 4.85 1.88
CA GLU A 46 -0.86 4.77 3.10
C GLU A 46 -1.44 5.67 4.20
N ARG A 47 -1.83 6.90 3.87
CA ARG A 47 -2.48 7.84 4.82
C ARG A 47 -3.83 7.32 5.29
N ALA A 48 -4.68 6.87 4.36
CA ALA A 48 -5.99 6.32 4.69
C ALA A 48 -5.89 5.11 5.62
N LEU A 49 -4.88 4.25 5.40
CA LEU A 49 -4.62 3.10 6.27
C LEU A 49 -4.12 3.51 7.65
N SER A 50 -3.26 4.53 7.73
CA SER A 50 -2.77 5.06 9.01
C SER A 50 -3.92 5.60 9.86
N ASP A 51 -4.77 6.43 9.26
CA ASP A 51 -5.98 6.97 9.89
C ASP A 51 -6.92 5.86 10.38
N TYR A 52 -7.10 4.82 9.57
CA TYR A 52 -7.95 3.67 9.91
C TYR A 52 -7.43 2.85 11.09
N LEU A 53 -6.11 2.67 11.17
CA LEU A 53 -5.47 1.98 12.30
C LEU A 53 -5.39 2.85 13.56
N ALA A 54 -5.80 4.12 13.47
CA ALA A 54 -5.80 5.09 14.57
C ALA A 54 -4.45 5.20 15.29
N LYS A 55 -3.35 5.02 14.54
CA LYS A 55 -1.98 5.20 15.04
C LYS A 55 -1.35 6.40 14.34
N GLU A 56 -0.41 7.05 15.02
CA GLU A 56 0.38 8.10 14.40
C GLU A 56 1.28 7.50 13.29
N ASP A 57 1.45 8.22 12.17
CA ASP A 57 2.35 7.84 11.06
C ASP A 57 3.77 7.50 11.54
N ASN A 58 4.22 8.13 12.63
CA ASN A 58 5.53 7.87 13.20
C ASN A 58 5.63 6.48 13.86
N GLN A 59 4.53 5.82 14.24
CA GLN A 59 4.49 4.49 14.84
C GLN A 59 4.29 3.36 13.83
N LEU A 60 3.87 3.69 12.60
CA LEU A 60 3.62 2.73 11.53
C LEU A 60 4.71 2.78 10.45
N ILE A 61 5.02 1.62 9.88
CA ILE A 61 5.72 1.50 8.60
C ILE A 61 4.68 0.98 7.61
N MET A 62 4.40 1.77 6.58
CA MET A 62 3.55 1.35 5.48
C MET A 62 4.40 0.84 4.33
N VAL A 63 4.17 -0.40 3.92
CA VAL A 63 4.91 -1.06 2.85
C VAL A 63 3.96 -1.32 1.69
N PRO A 64 4.06 -0.57 0.57
CA PRO A 64 3.24 -0.86 -0.60
C PRO A 64 3.63 -2.22 -1.17
N ARG A 65 2.63 -3.07 -1.44
CA ARG A 65 2.79 -4.46 -1.91
C ARG A 65 2.36 -4.62 -3.37
N GLY A 66 1.37 -3.85 -3.78
CA GLY A 66 0.88 -3.92 -5.15
C GLY A 66 -0.32 -3.04 -5.41
N PHE A 67 -0.74 -3.04 -6.66
CA PHE A 67 -1.96 -2.40 -7.13
C PHE A 67 -2.71 -3.39 -8.03
N ASP A 68 -3.95 -3.75 -7.66
CA ASP A 68 -4.84 -4.52 -8.53
C ASP A 68 -5.45 -3.59 -9.57
N VAL A 69 -5.08 -3.78 -10.83
CA VAL A 69 -5.50 -2.92 -11.93
C VAL A 69 -6.97 -3.17 -12.32
N ASP A 70 -7.50 -4.36 -12.06
CA ASP A 70 -8.86 -4.71 -12.47
C ASP A 70 -9.88 -4.11 -11.48
N ASP A 71 -9.58 -4.18 -10.18
CA ASP A 71 -10.46 -3.69 -9.11
C ASP A 71 -10.06 -2.31 -8.55
N LEU A 72 -8.97 -1.73 -9.06
CA LEU A 72 -8.39 -0.45 -8.62
C LEU A 72 -8.03 -0.44 -7.12
N LEU A 73 -7.50 -1.55 -6.61
CA LEU A 73 -7.19 -1.72 -5.20
C LEU A 73 -5.70 -1.47 -4.93
N PHE A 74 -5.41 -0.58 -3.99
CA PHE A 74 -4.08 -0.46 -3.42
C PHE A 74 -3.88 -1.53 -2.36
N ILE A 75 -2.76 -2.25 -2.43
CA ILE A 75 -2.40 -3.30 -1.48
C ILE A 75 -1.23 -2.80 -0.66
N VAL A 76 -1.43 -2.61 0.64
CA VAL A 76 -0.45 -2.05 1.57
C VAL A 76 -0.35 -2.95 2.80
N GLN A 77 0.88 -3.27 3.21
CA GLN A 77 1.15 -3.93 4.47
C GLN A 77 1.44 -2.88 5.54
N ALA A 78 0.83 -3.01 6.71
CA ALA A 78 1.12 -2.15 7.85
C ALA A 78 1.97 -2.90 8.87
N ILE A 79 3.01 -2.24 9.38
CA ILE A 79 3.91 -2.81 10.38
C ILE A 79 4.06 -1.83 11.55
N SER A 80 3.94 -2.33 12.78
CA SER A 80 4.10 -1.56 14.02
C SER A 80 5.58 -1.42 14.39
N LYS A 81 6.08 -0.18 14.45
CA LYS A 81 7.46 0.09 14.89
C LYS A 81 7.67 -0.25 16.36
N GLU A 82 6.66 -0.02 17.19
CA GLU A 82 6.70 -0.33 18.63
C GLU A 82 6.96 -1.83 18.84
N GLU A 83 6.23 -2.68 18.12
CA GLU A 83 6.39 -4.14 18.18
C GLU A 83 7.76 -4.59 17.70
N ILE A 84 8.28 -3.99 16.61
CA ILE A 84 9.64 -4.25 16.13
C ILE A 84 10.67 -3.87 17.21
N GLN A 85 10.52 -2.73 17.87
CA GLN A 85 11.43 -2.29 18.93
C GLN A 85 11.40 -3.21 20.15
N LEU A 86 10.26 -3.87 20.40
CA LEU A 86 10.11 -4.90 21.43
C LEU A 86 10.63 -6.28 21.02
N GLY A 87 11.07 -6.44 19.75
CA GLY A 87 11.63 -7.69 19.22
C GLY A 87 10.62 -8.62 18.53
N ASN A 88 9.39 -8.16 18.29
CA ASN A 88 8.36 -8.89 17.55
C ASN A 88 8.42 -8.56 16.05
N GLU A 89 7.71 -9.32 15.22
CA GLU A 89 7.63 -9.05 13.76
C GLU A 89 6.91 -7.73 13.45
N GLY A 90 5.99 -7.31 14.33
CA GLY A 90 5.20 -6.10 14.19
C GLY A 90 4.22 -6.11 13.03
N ASP A 91 3.99 -7.25 12.37
CA ASP A 91 3.05 -7.34 11.26
C ASP A 91 1.60 -7.10 11.75
N LEU A 92 0.96 -6.06 11.22
CA LEU A 92 -0.45 -5.75 11.48
C LEU A 92 -1.35 -6.33 10.39
N GLY A 93 -0.77 -6.89 9.33
CA GLY A 93 -1.44 -7.52 8.21
C GLY A 93 -1.37 -6.71 6.92
N ILE A 94 -1.94 -7.32 5.87
CA ILE A 94 -2.05 -6.75 4.53
C ILE A 94 -3.46 -6.24 4.32
N PHE A 95 -3.59 -5.04 3.77
CA PHE A 95 -4.85 -4.34 3.57
C PHE A 95 -5.04 -3.98 2.09
N GLU A 96 -6.27 -4.12 1.64
CA GLU A 96 -6.79 -3.65 0.35
C GLU A 96 -7.54 -2.34 0.59
N ILE A 97 -7.16 -1.30 -0.14
CA ILE A 97 -7.76 0.03 -0.07
C ILE A 97 -8.32 0.38 -1.45
N ASN A 98 -9.63 0.65 -1.52
CA ASN A 98 -10.28 1.02 -2.77
C ASN A 98 -10.25 2.56 -3.01
N PRO A 99 -10.64 3.04 -4.20
CA PRO A 99 -10.63 4.48 -4.52
C PRO A 99 -11.54 5.35 -3.63
N ASP A 100 -12.58 4.76 -3.04
CA ASP A 100 -13.47 5.45 -2.10
C ASP A 100 -12.87 5.57 -0.69
N GLY A 101 -11.72 4.93 -0.44
CA GLY A 101 -11.07 4.84 0.86
C GLY A 101 -11.68 3.77 1.79
N LYS A 102 -12.42 2.80 1.25
CA LYS A 102 -12.83 1.61 2.01
C LYS A 102 -11.63 0.67 2.14
N ILE A 103 -11.45 0.16 3.36
CA ILE A 103 -10.30 -0.67 3.73
C ILE A 103 -10.79 -2.04 4.14
N LYS A 104 -10.11 -3.08 3.66
CA LYS A 104 -10.36 -4.48 4.00
C LYS A 104 -9.04 -5.18 4.28
N ARG A 105 -8.97 -5.92 5.40
CA ARG A 105 -7.81 -6.78 5.69
C ARG A 105 -7.89 -8.06 4.84
N GLN A 106 -6.78 -8.47 4.23
CA GLN A 106 -6.67 -9.78 3.57
C GLN A 106 -6.65 -10.87 4.64
N ALA A 107 -7.38 -11.96 4.39
CA ALA A 107 -7.27 -13.16 5.22
C ALA A 107 -5.92 -13.84 4.95
N GLU A 108 -5.25 -14.26 6.02
CA GLU A 108 -4.00 -15.06 5.96
C GLU A 108 -4.23 -16.45 5.33
#